data_AF-A0A2S6GTX9-F1
#
_entry.id   AF-A0A2S6GTX9-F1
#
_cell.length_a   1.000
_cell.length_b   1.000
_cell.length_c   1.000
_cell.angle_alpha   90.00
_cell.angle_beta   90.00
_cell.angle_gamma   90.00
#
_symmetry.space_group_name_H-M   'P 1'
#
loop_
_entity.id
_entity.type
_entity.pdbx_description
1 polymer ?
#
loop_
_entity_poly.entity_id
_entity_poly.type
_entity_poly.pdbx_seq_one_letter_code
_entity_poly.pdbx_strand_id
1 'polypeptide(L)' 'MGLKMSYAELIEKLQQLPEAKQAEVFDFVEFLAARNQAEHGQEKTLAQSSLASLITHPQLVADFTPLSREEANAR' A
#
# COMPACT_ATOMS: atom_id res chain seq x y z
N MET A 1 -6.21 28.07 -2.72
CA MET A 1 -6.30 27.78 -4.16
C MET A 1 -4.95 27.22 -4.58
N GLY A 2 -4.79 25.89 -4.55
CA GLY A 2 -3.49 25.25 -4.81
C GLY A 2 -3.16 25.32 -6.30
N LEU A 3 -2.03 25.93 -6.64
CA LEU A 3 -1.52 25.98 -8.01
C LEU A 3 -1.17 24.55 -8.44
N LYS A 4 -2.04 23.91 -9.21
CA LYS A 4 -1.65 22.73 -9.99
C LYS A 4 -0.76 23.25 -11.12
N MET A 5 0.54 22.94 -11.09
CA MET A 5 1.38 23.08 -12.27
C MET A 5 0.72 22.32 -13.42
N SER A 6 0.62 22.96 -14.58
CA SER A 6 0.15 22.31 -15.80
C SER A 6 1.18 21.29 -16.27
N TYR A 7 0.74 20.29 -17.03
CA TYR A 7 1.65 19.29 -17.60
C TYR A 7 2.71 19.91 -18.51
N ALA A 8 2.38 21.00 -19.21
CA ALA A 8 3.33 21.72 -20.05
C ALA A 8 4.49 22.31 -19.22
N GLU A 9 4.18 22.98 -18.11
CA GLU A 9 5.19 23.58 -17.22
C GLU A 9 6.07 22.50 -16.54
N LEU A 10 5.50 21.32 -16.27
CA LEU A 10 6.26 20.19 -15.73
C LEU A 10 7.24 19.63 -16.78
N ILE A 11 6.79 19.44 -18.02
CA ILE A 11 7.62 18.93 -19.11
C ILE A 11 8.78 19.88 -19.40
N GLU A 12 8.51 21.19 -19.49
CA GLU A 12 9.57 22.19 -19.69
C GLU A 12 10.61 22.15 -18.59
N LYS A 13 10.19 22.01 -17.33
CA LYS A 13 11.12 21.88 -16.19
C LYS A 13 11.96 20.60 -16.26
N LEU A 14 11.39 19.49 -16.69
CA LEU A 14 12.12 18.23 -16.83
C LEU A 14 13.18 18.33 -17.94
N GLN A 15 12.86 18.97 -19.06
CA GLN A 15 13.79 19.18 -20.17
C GLN A 15 14.98 20.09 -19.80
N GLN A 16 14.81 20.99 -18.83
CA GLN A 16 15.87 21.87 -18.33
C GLN A 16 16.84 21.18 -17.36
N LEU A 17 16.54 19.97 -16.89
CA LEU A 17 17.42 19.22 -15.98
C LEU A 17 18.59 18.59 -16.75
N PRO A 18 19.75 18.40 -16.12
CA PRO A 18 20.81 17.55 -16.66
C PRO A 18 20.31 16.13 -16.93
N GLU A 19 20.85 15.47 -17.95
CA GLU A 19 20.42 14.12 -18.40
C GLU A 19 20.39 13.09 -17.26
N ALA A 20 21.42 13.08 -16.40
CA ALA A 20 21.48 12.20 -15.23
C ALA A 20 20.32 12.43 -14.24
N LYS A 21 19.86 13.68 -14.10
CA LYS A 21 18.73 14.04 -13.24
C LYS A 21 17.38 13.76 -13.90
N GLN A 22 17.30 13.83 -15.23
CA GLN A 22 16.11 13.39 -15.96
C GLN A 22 15.89 11.89 -15.76
N ALA A 23 16.94 11.08 -15.92
CA ALA A 23 16.88 9.63 -15.71
C ALA A 23 16.37 9.27 -14.30
N GLU A 24 16.90 9.91 -13.25
CA GLU A 24 16.45 9.70 -11.87
C GLU A 24 14.96 10.00 -11.67
N VAL A 25 14.43 11.03 -12.33
CA VAL A 25 13.01 11.35 -12.27
C VAL A 25 12.17 10.29 -12.98
N PHE A 26 12.60 9.81 -14.14
CA PHE A 26 11.91 8.73 -14.85
C PHE A 26 11.90 7.44 -14.02
N ASP A 27 13.03 7.05 -13.44
CA ASP A 27 13.12 5.90 -12.52
C ASP A 27 12.14 6.02 -11.35
N PHE A 28 12.05 7.22 -10.77
CA PHE A 28 11.11 7.50 -9.68
C PHE A 28 9.63 7.40 -10.12
N VAL A 29 9.32 7.90 -11.32
CA VAL A 29 7.96 7.81 -11.89
C VAL A 29 7.59 6.37 -12.17
N GLU A 30 8.51 5.57 -12.72
CA GLU A 30 8.31 4.14 -12.94
C GLU A 30 8.08 3.39 -11.62
N PHE A 31 8.88 3.68 -10.60
CA PHE A 31 8.68 3.13 -9.26
C PHE A 31 7.30 3.47 -8.71
N LEU A 32 6.87 4.74 -8.82
CA LEU A 32 5.56 5.17 -8.33
C LEU A 32 4.42 4.50 -9.10
N ALA A 33 4.55 4.38 -10.42
CA ALA A 33 3.57 3.70 -11.26
C ALA A 33 3.46 2.21 -10.90
N ALA A 34 4.59 1.53 -10.73
CA ALA A 34 4.64 0.13 -10.32
C ALA A 34 4.01 -0.06 -8.93
N ARG A 35 4.33 0.81 -7.97
CA ARG A 35 3.74 0.77 -6.62
C ARG A 35 2.24 1.00 -6.67
N ASN A 36 1.78 1.99 -7.42
CA ASN A 36 0.35 2.31 -7.50
C ASN A 36 -0.43 1.16 -8.16
N GLN A 37 0.12 0.54 -9.22
CA GLN A 37 -0.45 -0.67 -9.81
C GLN A 37 -0.50 -1.84 -8.82
N ALA A 38 0.53 -1.99 -7.97
CA ALA A 38 0.53 -3.01 -6.92
C ALA A 38 -0.49 -2.73 -5.80
N GLU A 39 -0.66 -1.46 -5.40
CA GLU A 39 -1.64 -1.05 -4.38
C GLU A 39 -3.09 -1.11 -4.89
N HIS A 40 -3.32 -0.81 -6.17
CA HIS A 40 -4.60 -0.99 -6.86
C HIS A 40 -4.74 -2.38 -7.51
N GLY A 41 -3.88 -3.32 -7.14
CA GLY A 41 -3.91 -4.69 -7.61
C GLY A 41 -5.17 -5.41 -7.15
N GLN A 42 -6.20 -5.34 -8.01
CA GLN A 42 -7.55 -5.90 -7.90
C GLN A 42 -8.34 -5.40 -6.68
N GLU A 43 -9.59 -4.98 -6.89
CA GLU A 43 -10.52 -4.74 -5.78
C GLU A 43 -10.64 -6.03 -4.95
N LYS A 44 -9.97 -6.07 -3.80
CA LYS A 44 -10.06 -7.19 -2.88
C LYS A 44 -11.36 -7.06 -2.12
N THR A 45 -12.25 -8.03 -2.31
CA THR A 45 -13.42 -8.17 -1.43
C THR A 45 -12.96 -8.53 -0.02
N LEU A 46 -13.83 -8.32 0.99
CA LEU A 46 -13.51 -8.71 2.37
C LEU A 46 -13.11 -10.19 2.49
N ALA A 47 -13.65 -11.06 1.62
CA ALA A 47 -13.33 -12.48 1.54
C ALA A 47 -11.87 -12.76 1.11
N GLN A 48 -11.20 -11.80 0.47
CA GLN A 48 -9.82 -11.89 0.01
C GLN A 48 -8.84 -11.17 0.95
N SER A 49 -9.32 -10.70 2.10
CA SER A 49 -8.49 -10.04 3.11
C SER A 49 -7.62 -11.03 3.88
N SER A 50 -6.52 -10.54 4.47
CA SER A 50 -5.70 -11.32 5.39
C SER A 50 -6.51 -11.85 6.57
N LEU A 51 -7.50 -11.10 7.05
CA LEU A 51 -8.40 -11.54 8.11
C LEU A 51 -9.25 -12.75 7.67
N ALA A 52 -9.83 -12.72 6.47
CA ALA A 52 -10.58 -13.86 5.93
C ALA A 52 -9.71 -15.11 5.76
N SER A 53 -8.44 -14.93 5.36
CA SER A 53 -7.47 -16.02 5.30
C SER A 53 -7.19 -16.62 6.69
N LEU A 54 -7.04 -15.79 7.73
CA LEU A 54 -6.83 -16.26 9.10
C LEU A 54 -8.05 -16.99 9.68
N ILE A 55 -9.27 -16.58 9.33
CA ILE A 55 -10.49 -17.26 9.78
C ILE A 55 -10.61 -18.65 9.14
N THR A 56 -10.28 -18.77 7.85
CA THR A 56 -10.36 -20.04 7.11
C THR A 56 -9.21 -20.99 7.42
N HIS A 57 -8.04 -20.44 7.75
CA HIS A 57 -6.82 -21.18 8.08
C HIS A 57 -6.25 -20.65 9.40
N PRO A 58 -6.89 -20.95 10.54
CA PRO A 58 -6.46 -20.44 11.83
C PRO A 58 -5.10 -21.01 12.22
N GLN A 59 -4.25 -20.16 12.78
CA GLN A 59 -3.03 -20.63 13.44
C GLN A 59 -3.43 -21.20 14.80
N LEU A 60 -3.24 -22.50 14.96
CA LEU A 60 -3.52 -23.21 16.21
C LEU A 60 -2.28 -23.18 17.09
N VAL A 61 -2.44 -22.70 18.33
CA VAL A 61 -1.42 -22.80 19.36
C VAL A 61 -1.77 -24.02 20.21
N ALA A 62 -0.83 -24.96 20.30
CA ALA A 62 -0.99 -26.14 21.14
C ALA A 62 -1.23 -25.72 22.60
N ASP A 63 -2.15 -26.41 23.27
CA ASP A 63 -2.50 -26.20 24.69
C ASP A 63 -3.04 -24.80 25.03
N PHE A 64 -3.46 -24.03 24.03
CA PHE A 64 -4.12 -22.75 24.28
C PHE A 64 -5.49 -22.96 24.94
N THR A 65 -5.62 -22.48 26.17
CA THR A 65 -6.90 -22.45 26.90
C THR A 65 -7.43 -21.02 26.90
N PRO A 66 -8.51 -20.71 26.16
CA PRO A 66 -9.11 -19.39 26.16
C PRO A 66 -9.69 -19.07 27.55
N LEU A 67 -9.55 -17.81 27.96
CA LEU A 67 -10.20 -17.32 29.17
C LEU A 67 -11.73 -17.32 28.98
N SER A 68 -12.44 -17.54 30.08
CA SER A 68 -13.87 -17.27 30.14
C SER A 68 -14.14 -15.76 30.03
N ARG A 69 -15.38 -15.42 29.68
CA ARG A 69 -15.81 -14.02 29.60
C ARG A 69 -15.68 -13.31 30.96
N GLU A 70 -16.00 -14.01 32.03
CA GLU A 70 -15.93 -13.55 33.41
C GLU A 70 -14.48 -13.30 33.83
N GLU A 71 -13.57 -14.22 33.47
CA GLU A 71 -12.13 -14.11 33.74
C GLU A 71 -11.48 -12.93 33.00
N ALA A 72 -11.91 -12.66 31.75
CA ALA A 72 -11.42 -11.53 30.97
C ALA A 72 -11.89 -10.18 31.53
N ASN A 73 -13.13 -10.08 31.99
CA ASN A 73 -13.71 -8.85 32.54
C ASN A 73 -13.23 -8.51 33.96
N ALA A 74 -12.61 -9.46 34.65
CA ALA A 74 -12.05 -9.29 35.99
C ALA A 74 -10.61 -8.71 36.00
N ARG A 75 -10.06 -8.37 34.82
CA ARG A 75 -8.75 -7.73 34.63
C ARG A 75 -8.93 -6.27 34.21
#